data_AF-A0AAN6RHN4-F1
#
_entry.id   AF-A0AAN6RHN4-F1
#
_cell.length_a   1.000
_cell.length_b   1.000
_cell.length_c   1.000
_cell.angle_alpha   90.00
_cell.angle_beta   90.00
_cell.angle_gamma   90.00
#
_symmetry.space_group_name_H-M   'P 1'
#
loop_
_entity.id
_entity.type
_entity.pdbx_description
1 polymer ?
#
loop_
_entity_poly.entity_id
_entity_poly.type
_entity_poly.pdbx_seq_one_letter_code
_entity_poly.pdbx_strand_id
1 'polypeptide(L)'
;MSAATIHNYGTDDGWHGKIEEGGEFPPEKDRYHLYIEGGGWRFPASNDEYPGATTDSLFGSGFLSEVYFRDDKEYKGKYSKDGFENTNQARNTIHYNPTSTDISIYQESAEMLRWLPDAFNSLLDDDIQKVDLYPPPLRQKIDEITPWLQSHINSGVYKAGFARTQESYEAGVVPLFTALNKIEKLIAENGGPYVLGKHLTELDLRLYATIIRFDTVYVQHFKTNLGTGDDGFQAY
;
A
#
# COMPACT_ATOMS: atom_id res chain seq x y z
N MET A 1 -3.44 -5.58 26.24
CA MET A 1 -2.06 -6.13 26.14
C MET A 1 -1.15 -5.03 25.60
N SER A 2 0.18 -5.17 25.64
CA SER A 2 1.09 -4.14 25.10
C SER A 2 1.29 -4.32 23.59
N ALA A 3 1.61 -3.24 22.88
CA ALA A 3 1.90 -3.23 21.44
C ALA A 3 2.97 -4.26 20.99
N ALA A 4 3.76 -4.78 21.93
CA ALA A 4 4.84 -5.74 21.69
C ALA A 4 4.37 -7.13 21.21
N THR A 5 3.11 -7.53 21.43
CA THR A 5 2.65 -8.89 21.07
C THR A 5 2.32 -9.05 19.58
N ILE A 6 2.03 -7.95 18.88
CA ILE A 6 1.67 -7.94 17.44
C ILE A 6 2.73 -7.25 16.56
N HIS A 7 3.86 -6.86 17.16
CA HIS A 7 5.00 -6.25 16.48
C HIS A 7 6.00 -7.34 16.10
N ASN A 8 6.22 -7.55 14.79
CA ASN A 8 7.17 -8.53 14.30
C ASN A 8 8.54 -7.89 14.06
N TYR A 9 9.49 -8.05 14.99
CA TYR A 9 10.85 -7.52 14.82
C TYR A 9 11.62 -8.27 13.71
N GLY A 10 12.15 -7.57 12.68
CA GLY A 10 12.95 -8.20 11.62
C GLY A 10 12.97 -7.47 10.27
N THR A 11 13.11 -8.20 9.15
CA THR A 11 12.97 -7.62 7.79
C THR A 11 11.54 -7.16 7.47
N ASP A 12 10.57 -7.65 8.25
CA ASP A 12 9.15 -7.32 8.21
C ASP A 12 8.75 -6.44 9.42
N ASP A 13 9.66 -5.55 9.86
CA ASP A 13 9.47 -4.72 11.07
C ASP A 13 8.21 -3.85 10.96
N GLY A 14 7.17 -4.23 11.70
CA GLY A 14 5.85 -3.57 11.69
C GLY A 14 4.79 -4.29 12.52
N TRP A 15 3.63 -3.64 12.69
CA TRP A 15 2.46 -4.23 13.35
C TRP A 15 1.58 -4.98 12.34
N HIS A 16 1.12 -6.17 12.72
CA HIS A 16 0.34 -7.09 11.87
C HIS A 16 -0.97 -7.60 12.50
N GLY A 17 -1.54 -6.85 13.44
CA GLY A 17 -2.86 -7.09 14.00
C GLY A 17 -3.96 -6.99 12.95
N LYS A 18 -4.95 -7.88 13.03
CA LYS A 18 -6.07 -7.96 12.08
C LYS A 18 -7.38 -7.67 12.77
N ILE A 19 -8.27 -6.97 12.07
CA ILE A 19 -9.63 -6.76 12.53
C ILE A 19 -10.44 -8.00 12.13
N GLU A 20 -10.96 -8.72 13.12
CA GLU A 20 -11.68 -9.97 12.90
C GLU A 20 -12.69 -10.24 14.01
N GLU A 21 -13.82 -10.86 13.67
CA GLU A 21 -14.84 -11.24 14.66
C GLU A 21 -14.29 -12.25 15.68
N GLY A 22 -14.48 -11.95 16.96
CA GLY A 22 -13.97 -12.79 18.05
C GLY A 22 -12.45 -12.78 18.23
N GLY A 23 -11.72 -12.01 17.42
CA GLY A 23 -10.28 -11.82 17.56
C GLY A 23 -9.89 -10.74 18.57
N GLU A 24 -8.60 -10.43 18.62
CA GLU A 24 -8.06 -9.40 19.53
C GLU A 24 -8.58 -7.99 19.18
N PHE A 25 -8.82 -7.72 17.89
CA PHE A 25 -9.35 -6.47 17.38
C PHE A 25 -10.73 -6.72 16.72
N PRO A 26 -11.83 -6.78 17.49
CA PRO A 26 -13.17 -7.02 16.94
C PRO A 26 -13.71 -5.82 16.14
N PRO A 27 -14.45 -6.04 15.04
CA PRO A 27 -15.02 -4.96 14.24
C PRO A 27 -16.05 -4.17 15.04
N GLU A 28 -15.73 -2.90 15.27
CA GLU A 28 -16.59 -1.98 16.02
C GLU A 28 -16.57 -0.60 15.38
N LYS A 29 -17.75 0.02 15.38
CA LYS A 29 -17.90 1.39 14.89
C LYS A 29 -17.10 2.35 15.78
N ASP A 30 -16.47 3.34 15.15
CA ASP A 30 -15.75 4.43 15.81
C ASP A 30 -14.51 4.00 16.65
N ARG A 31 -14.03 2.76 16.49
CA ARG A 31 -12.88 2.20 17.25
C ARG A 31 -11.52 2.29 16.54
N TYR A 32 -11.53 2.46 15.23
CA TYR A 32 -10.33 2.43 14.39
C TYR A 32 -10.13 3.76 13.69
N HIS A 33 -8.88 4.22 13.66
CA HIS A 33 -8.48 5.42 12.92
C HIS A 33 -7.39 5.06 11.90
N LEU A 34 -7.55 5.49 10.66
CA LEU A 34 -6.64 5.18 9.57
C LEU A 34 -5.84 6.43 9.19
N TYR A 35 -4.53 6.38 9.38
CA TYR A 35 -3.62 7.39 8.84
C TYR A 35 -3.17 6.98 7.43
N ILE A 36 -3.34 7.89 6.45
CA ILE A 36 -2.91 7.72 5.06
C ILE A 36 -2.15 8.98 4.65
N GLU A 37 -0.97 8.83 4.04
CA GLU A 37 -0.24 9.96 3.48
C GLU A 37 0.54 9.60 2.22
N GLY A 38 0.59 10.55 1.27
CA GLY A 38 1.54 10.54 0.17
C GLY A 38 2.49 11.73 0.28
N GLY A 39 3.74 11.51 0.70
CA GLY A 39 4.83 12.45 0.43
C GLY A 39 5.59 13.06 1.61
N GLY A 40 5.28 12.76 2.87
CA GLY A 40 6.18 13.11 3.98
C GLY A 40 5.47 13.31 5.32
N TRP A 41 5.96 12.59 6.34
CA TRP A 41 5.37 12.21 7.64
C TRP A 41 5.02 13.34 8.62
N ARG A 42 4.70 14.54 8.13
CA ARG A 42 4.37 15.73 8.93
C ARG A 42 2.89 16.06 8.74
N PHE A 43 2.14 16.02 9.84
CA PHE A 43 0.79 16.55 9.83
C PHE A 43 0.82 18.07 9.60
N PRO A 44 -0.10 18.61 8.79
CA PRO A 44 -0.19 20.06 8.62
C PRO A 44 -0.46 20.71 9.97
N ALA A 45 0.05 21.92 10.18
CA ALA A 45 -0.19 22.70 11.39
C ALA A 45 -1.65 23.16 11.52
N SER A 46 -2.40 23.14 10.43
CA SER A 46 -3.84 23.41 10.38
C SER A 46 -4.48 22.71 9.17
N ASN A 47 -5.79 22.45 9.23
CA ASN A 47 -6.54 21.86 8.10
C ASN A 47 -6.56 22.71 6.83
N ASP A 48 -6.07 23.96 6.90
CA ASP A 48 -6.02 24.89 5.78
C ASP A 48 -4.62 25.01 5.15
N GLU A 49 -3.57 24.39 5.73
CA GLU A 49 -2.19 24.50 5.23
C GLU A 49 -2.03 23.84 3.86
N TYR A 50 -2.60 22.64 3.69
CA TYR A 50 -2.58 21.89 2.44
C TYR A 50 -3.98 21.36 2.13
N PRO A 51 -4.57 21.69 0.96
CA PRO A 51 -5.89 21.21 0.58
C PRO A 51 -6.00 19.69 0.62
N GLY A 52 -6.96 19.17 1.38
CA GLY A 52 -7.20 17.73 1.54
C GLY A 52 -6.35 17.05 2.62
N ALA A 53 -5.39 17.75 3.24
CA ALA A 53 -4.68 17.28 4.41
C ALA A 53 -5.42 17.68 5.69
N THR A 54 -5.33 16.84 6.72
CA THR A 54 -5.93 17.11 8.04
C THR A 54 -4.85 17.06 9.11
N THR A 55 -4.97 17.91 10.14
CA THR A 55 -4.23 17.75 11.40
C THR A 55 -4.54 16.39 12.01
N ASP A 56 -3.64 15.83 12.81
CA ASP A 56 -3.97 14.65 13.61
C ASP A 56 -5.03 14.99 14.67
N SER A 57 -6.26 14.51 14.44
CA SER A 57 -7.39 14.74 15.34
C SER A 57 -7.40 13.82 16.57
N LEU A 58 -6.56 12.79 16.60
CA LEU A 58 -6.57 11.78 17.66
C LEU A 58 -5.55 12.10 18.75
N PHE A 59 -4.29 12.35 18.38
CA PHE A 59 -3.22 12.63 19.35
C PHE A 59 -2.65 14.06 19.27
N GLY A 60 -3.01 14.82 18.23
CA GLY A 60 -2.42 16.14 17.98
C GLY A 60 -0.93 16.06 17.62
N SER A 61 -0.48 14.93 17.07
CA SER A 61 0.90 14.73 16.67
C SER A 61 1.31 15.66 15.54
N GLY A 62 2.56 16.13 15.59
CA GLY A 62 3.18 16.89 14.49
C GLY A 62 3.73 15.98 13.40
N PHE A 63 4.12 14.76 13.77
CA PHE A 63 4.65 13.76 12.85
C PHE A 63 4.06 12.39 13.13
N LEU A 64 3.86 11.59 12.09
CA LEU A 64 3.38 10.21 12.24
C LEU A 64 4.41 9.33 12.98
N SER A 65 5.69 9.68 13.01
CA SER A 65 6.69 9.01 13.87
C SER A 65 6.38 9.14 15.37
N GLU A 66 5.81 10.26 15.82
CA GLU A 66 5.43 10.46 17.22
C GLU A 66 4.36 9.48 17.66
N VAL A 67 3.46 9.15 16.72
CA VAL A 67 2.40 8.18 16.91
C VAL A 67 2.99 6.76 17.09
N TYR A 68 4.00 6.39 16.31
CA TYR A 68 4.71 5.10 16.47
C TYR A 68 5.43 5.01 17.83
N PHE A 69 6.15 6.07 18.21
CA PHE A 69 6.89 6.12 19.47
C PHE A 69 6.00 6.20 20.71
N ARG A 70 4.74 6.60 20.54
CA ARG A 70 3.73 6.54 21.59
C ARG A 70 3.47 5.08 22.01
N ASP A 71 3.40 4.18 21.03
CA ASP A 71 3.03 2.79 21.25
C ASP A 71 4.22 1.91 21.60
N ASP A 72 5.37 2.12 20.94
CA ASP A 72 6.64 1.48 21.26
C ASP A 72 7.75 2.54 21.31
N LYS A 73 8.13 2.94 22.54
CA LYS A 73 9.21 3.92 22.77
C LYS A 73 10.57 3.47 22.25
N GLU A 74 10.76 2.17 22.06
CA GLU A 74 11.98 1.57 21.52
C GLU A 74 11.83 1.13 20.07
N TYR A 75 10.78 1.56 19.36
CA TYR A 75 10.52 1.19 17.97
C TYR A 75 11.76 1.43 17.09
N LYS A 76 12.30 0.34 16.52
CA LYS A 76 13.48 0.36 15.63
C LYS A 76 13.12 0.13 14.17
N GLY A 77 11.85 -0.17 13.89
CA GLY A 77 11.35 -0.36 12.55
C GLY A 77 11.42 0.92 11.74
N LYS A 78 11.26 0.78 10.42
CA LYS A 78 11.23 1.94 9.55
C LYS A 78 9.96 2.75 9.84
N TYR A 79 10.13 3.93 10.41
CA TYR A 79 9.28 5.09 10.21
C TYR A 79 10.16 5.98 9.34
N SER A 80 9.79 6.30 8.09
CA SER A 80 10.80 6.83 7.18
C SER A 80 11.28 8.19 7.69
N LYS A 81 12.51 8.21 8.19
CA LYS A 81 13.20 9.39 8.67
C LYS A 81 13.55 10.24 7.45
N ASP A 82 13.30 11.54 7.53
CA ASP A 82 13.73 12.48 6.51
C ASP A 82 15.24 12.33 6.26
N GLY A 83 15.60 11.89 5.05
CA GLY A 83 16.99 11.77 4.62
C GLY A 83 17.36 10.39 4.05
N PHE A 84 17.10 10.23 2.76
CA PHE A 84 17.95 9.54 1.80
C PHE A 84 18.35 8.05 1.95
N GLU A 85 17.89 7.31 2.96
CA GLU A 85 18.14 5.86 3.00
C GLU A 85 16.91 4.99 3.25
N ASN A 86 16.50 4.37 2.14
CA ASN A 86 15.89 3.04 2.01
C ASN A 86 14.40 2.87 2.39
N THR A 87 13.60 2.95 1.31
CA THR A 87 12.17 2.60 1.12
C THR A 87 11.14 3.58 1.69
N ASN A 88 10.85 4.64 0.93
CA ASN A 88 9.58 5.38 1.01
C ASN A 88 8.44 4.51 0.45
N GLN A 89 8.12 3.41 1.14
CA GLN A 89 6.80 2.82 1.00
C GLN A 89 5.88 3.64 1.91
N ALA A 90 4.84 4.25 1.34
CA ALA A 90 3.76 4.80 2.13
C ALA A 90 3.19 3.64 2.96
N ARG A 91 3.28 3.73 4.29
CA ARG A 91 2.63 2.78 5.18
C ARG A 91 1.38 3.44 5.71
N ASN A 92 0.28 2.71 5.59
CA ASN A 92 -0.98 3.10 6.20
C ASN A 92 -0.96 2.51 7.61
N THR A 93 -1.17 3.34 8.63
CA THR A 93 -1.22 2.86 10.01
C THR A 93 -2.63 2.90 10.51
N ILE A 94 -3.15 1.74 10.93
CA ILE A 94 -4.41 1.69 11.67
C ILE A 94 -4.09 1.81 13.16
N HIS A 95 -4.62 2.85 13.78
CA HIS A 95 -4.61 3.03 15.21
C HIS A 95 -5.89 2.50 15.82
N TYR A 96 -5.70 1.76 16.90
CA TYR A 96 -6.73 1.18 17.70
C TYR A 96 -6.80 1.92 19.03
N ASN A 97 -7.99 2.47 19.33
CA ASN A 97 -8.28 3.18 20.57
C ASN A 97 -9.28 2.36 21.39
N PRO A 98 -8.84 1.45 22.27
CA PRO A 98 -9.64 1.07 23.40
C PRO A 98 -9.56 2.21 24.41
N THR A 99 -10.68 2.53 25.06
CA THR A 99 -10.84 3.52 26.14
C THR A 99 -9.80 3.50 27.29
N SER A 100 -8.77 2.65 27.23
CA SER A 100 -7.66 2.54 28.18
C SER A 100 -6.25 2.23 27.60
N THR A 101 -6.03 2.03 26.29
CA THR A 101 -4.70 1.64 25.75
C THR A 101 -4.53 1.87 24.23
N ASP A 102 -4.06 3.04 23.80
CA ASP A 102 -3.80 3.35 22.37
C ASP A 102 -2.70 2.43 21.80
N ILE A 103 -2.95 1.77 20.65
CA ILE A 103 -1.97 0.86 19.99
C ILE A 103 -2.09 0.95 18.46
N SER A 104 -0.98 1.07 17.75
CA SER A 104 -0.83 0.81 16.31
C SER A 104 -1.01 -0.68 16.04
N ILE A 105 -1.96 -1.04 15.18
CA ILE A 105 -2.26 -2.45 14.95
C ILE A 105 -1.83 -2.96 13.59
N TYR A 106 -1.62 -2.10 12.58
CA TYR A 106 -1.36 -2.60 11.24
C TYR A 106 -0.57 -1.64 10.34
N GLN A 107 0.33 -2.16 9.49
CA GLN A 107 1.17 -1.35 8.59
C GLN A 107 1.34 -1.84 7.13
N GLU A 108 0.90 -3.05 6.78
CA GLU A 108 1.27 -3.69 5.51
C GLU A 108 0.14 -3.73 4.48
N SER A 109 0.02 -2.71 3.62
CA SER A 109 -1.12 -2.57 2.67
C SER A 109 -1.51 -3.85 1.89
N ALA A 110 -0.54 -4.73 1.58
CA ALA A 110 -0.76 -5.98 0.86
C ALA A 110 -1.61 -7.00 1.62
N GLU A 111 -1.45 -7.16 2.94
CA GLU A 111 -2.29 -8.08 3.71
C GLU A 111 -3.65 -7.44 4.04
N MET A 112 -3.73 -6.11 4.09
CA MET A 112 -4.97 -5.34 4.28
C MET A 112 -5.97 -5.64 3.17
N LEU A 113 -5.49 -5.73 1.93
CA LEU A 113 -6.32 -6.13 0.79
C LEU A 113 -6.98 -7.51 0.95
N ARG A 114 -6.46 -8.37 1.84
CA ARG A 114 -6.96 -9.74 2.06
C ARG A 114 -7.92 -9.87 3.23
N TRP A 115 -7.75 -9.07 4.29
CA TRP A 115 -8.61 -9.18 5.48
C TRP A 115 -9.62 -8.03 5.60
N LEU A 116 -9.30 -6.82 5.11
CA LEU A 116 -10.17 -5.65 5.25
C LEU A 116 -11.53 -5.79 4.56
N PRO A 117 -11.65 -6.41 3.36
CA PRO A 117 -12.94 -6.58 2.71
C PRO A 117 -13.95 -7.34 3.57
N ASP A 118 -13.49 -8.29 4.38
CA ASP A 118 -14.34 -9.14 5.20
C ASP A 118 -14.45 -8.66 6.66
N ALA A 119 -13.48 -7.87 7.13
CA ALA A 119 -13.31 -7.53 8.54
C ALA A 119 -14.55 -6.93 9.20
N PHE A 120 -15.34 -6.17 8.45
CA PHE A 120 -16.49 -5.43 8.96
C PHE A 120 -17.83 -5.97 8.46
N ASN A 121 -17.88 -7.18 7.88
CA ASN A 121 -19.10 -7.70 7.25
C ASN A 121 -20.33 -7.69 8.19
N SER A 122 -20.18 -7.94 9.49
CA SER A 122 -21.30 -7.85 10.46
C SER A 122 -21.87 -6.45 10.66
N LEU A 123 -21.16 -5.40 10.24
CA LEU A 123 -21.57 -4.01 10.38
C LEU A 123 -22.03 -3.38 9.05
N LEU A 124 -21.88 -4.10 7.94
CA LEU A 124 -22.12 -3.58 6.59
C LEU A 124 -23.41 -4.14 5.98
N ASP A 125 -24.00 -3.40 5.04
CA ASP A 125 -25.13 -3.87 4.25
C ASP A 125 -24.72 -5.02 3.29
N ASP A 126 -25.67 -5.91 2.97
CA ASP A 126 -25.46 -7.13 2.19
C ASP A 126 -24.86 -6.90 0.78
N ASP A 127 -25.01 -5.71 0.21
CA ASP A 127 -24.44 -5.38 -1.11
C ASP A 127 -22.94 -5.08 -1.03
N ILE A 128 -22.46 -4.49 0.07
CA ILE A 128 -21.04 -4.20 0.31
C ILE A 128 -20.30 -5.49 0.68
N GLN A 129 -20.91 -6.39 1.45
CA GLN A 129 -20.33 -7.68 1.84
C GLN A 129 -20.01 -8.61 0.65
N LYS A 130 -20.56 -8.34 -0.53
CA LYS A 130 -20.35 -9.15 -1.75
C LYS A 130 -19.05 -8.82 -2.48
N VAL A 131 -18.30 -7.82 -2.03
CA VAL A 131 -17.02 -7.44 -2.64
C VAL A 131 -15.97 -8.50 -2.31
N ASP A 132 -15.67 -9.37 -3.29
CA ASP A 132 -14.60 -10.37 -3.20
C ASP A 132 -13.47 -10.04 -4.17
N LEU A 133 -12.36 -9.52 -3.62
CA LEU A 133 -11.16 -9.16 -4.37
C LEU A 133 -10.19 -10.33 -4.56
N TYR A 134 -10.44 -11.48 -3.94
CA TYR A 134 -9.61 -12.68 -3.99
C TYR A 134 -10.46 -13.96 -4.12
N PRO A 135 -11.27 -14.06 -5.20
CA PRO A 135 -12.27 -15.12 -5.32
C PRO A 135 -11.64 -16.48 -5.59
N PRO A 136 -12.17 -17.58 -5.00
CA PRO A 136 -11.58 -18.92 -5.07
C PRO A 136 -11.11 -19.37 -6.48
N PRO A 137 -11.88 -19.15 -7.57
CA PRO A 137 -11.47 -19.58 -8.90
C PRO A 137 -10.25 -18.84 -9.48
N LEU A 138 -9.92 -17.66 -8.95
CA LEU A 138 -8.83 -16.81 -9.46
C LEU A 138 -7.59 -16.81 -8.55
N ARG A 139 -7.68 -17.36 -7.34
CA ARG A 139 -6.61 -17.29 -6.31
C ARG A 139 -5.25 -17.72 -6.84
N GLN A 140 -5.18 -18.87 -7.50
CA GLN A 140 -3.92 -19.38 -8.05
C GLN A 140 -3.27 -18.39 -9.03
N LYS A 141 -4.06 -17.78 -9.92
CA LYS A 141 -3.55 -16.78 -10.87
C LYS A 141 -3.15 -15.50 -10.17
N ILE A 142 -3.93 -15.07 -9.17
CA ILE A 142 -3.62 -13.88 -8.37
C ILE A 142 -2.28 -14.07 -7.65
N ASP A 143 -2.06 -15.21 -7.00
CA ASP A 143 -0.84 -15.49 -6.25
C ASP A 143 0.37 -15.70 -7.17
N GLU A 144 0.16 -16.18 -8.41
CA GLU A 144 1.21 -16.25 -9.43
C GLU A 144 1.62 -14.85 -9.93
N ILE A 145 0.65 -13.94 -10.08
CA ILE A 145 0.88 -12.60 -10.65
C ILE A 145 1.46 -11.63 -9.63
N THR A 146 0.97 -11.68 -8.39
CA THR A 146 1.26 -10.71 -7.34
C THR A 146 2.77 -10.48 -7.09
N PRO A 147 3.63 -11.52 -6.98
CA PRO A 147 5.04 -11.30 -6.65
C PRO A 147 5.80 -10.49 -7.71
N TRP A 148 5.57 -10.79 -8.99
CA TRP A 148 6.27 -10.11 -10.07
C TRP A 148 5.64 -8.75 -10.38
N LEU A 149 4.33 -8.58 -10.21
CA LEU A 149 3.66 -7.27 -10.26
C LEU A 149 4.23 -6.34 -9.18
N GLN A 150 4.35 -6.82 -7.94
CA GLN A 150 4.92 -6.04 -6.84
C GLN A 150 6.40 -5.69 -7.10
N SER A 151 7.21 -6.67 -7.51
CA SER A 151 8.66 -6.50 -7.66
C SER A 151 9.04 -5.65 -8.88
N HIS A 152 8.37 -5.86 -10.01
CA HIS A 152 8.73 -5.25 -11.28
C HIS A 152 7.88 -4.04 -11.65
N ILE A 153 6.66 -3.90 -11.13
CA ILE A 153 5.81 -2.73 -11.41
C ILE A 153 5.79 -1.79 -10.20
N ASN A 154 5.17 -2.20 -9.08
CA ASN A 154 5.00 -1.31 -7.93
C ASN A 154 6.32 -0.82 -7.34
N SER A 155 7.28 -1.74 -7.17
CA SER A 155 8.63 -1.41 -6.70
C SER A 155 9.56 -1.04 -7.85
N GLY A 156 9.24 -1.46 -9.08
CA GLY A 156 10.10 -1.26 -10.26
C GLY A 156 10.30 0.21 -10.61
N VAL A 157 9.25 1.03 -10.52
CA VAL A 157 9.34 2.47 -10.74
C VAL A 157 10.33 3.14 -9.78
N TYR A 158 10.36 2.72 -8.51
CA TYR A 158 11.32 3.22 -7.52
C TYR A 158 12.74 2.68 -7.73
N LYS A 159 12.89 1.41 -8.15
CA LYS A 159 14.18 0.83 -8.50
C LYS A 159 14.85 1.62 -9.63
N ALA A 160 14.09 2.02 -10.64
CA ALA A 160 14.57 2.89 -11.71
C ALA A 160 14.83 4.32 -11.19
N GLY A 161 13.85 4.93 -10.50
CA GLY A 161 13.91 6.33 -10.09
C GLY A 161 14.99 6.67 -9.07
N PHE A 162 15.36 5.73 -8.20
CA PHE A 162 16.39 5.92 -7.18
C PHE A 162 17.75 5.31 -7.55
N ALA A 163 17.89 4.75 -8.76
CA ALA A 163 19.17 4.24 -9.23
C ALA A 163 20.23 5.34 -9.25
N ARG A 164 21.41 5.04 -8.71
CA ARG A 164 22.56 5.96 -8.66
C ARG A 164 23.57 5.74 -9.79
N THR A 165 23.40 4.67 -10.58
CA THR A 165 24.25 4.32 -11.71
C THR A 165 23.39 3.96 -12.92
N GLN A 166 23.94 4.11 -14.12
CA GLN A 166 23.27 3.74 -15.37
C GLN A 166 22.89 2.26 -15.40
N GLU A 167 23.81 1.38 -14.97
CA GLU A 167 23.57 -0.07 -14.90
C GLU A 167 22.42 -0.42 -13.95
N SER A 168 22.36 0.19 -12.76
CA SER A 168 21.26 -0.01 -11.81
C SER A 168 19.93 0.54 -12.33
N TYR A 169 19.98 1.64 -13.08
CA TYR A 169 18.80 2.20 -13.73
C TYR A 169 18.27 1.26 -14.81
N GLU A 170 19.13 0.76 -15.69
CA GLU A 170 18.78 -0.19 -16.75
C GLU A 170 18.23 -1.51 -16.17
N ALA A 171 18.86 -2.02 -15.11
CA ALA A 171 18.39 -3.19 -14.37
C ALA A 171 17.02 -2.97 -13.67
N GLY A 172 16.61 -1.71 -13.44
CA GLY A 172 15.31 -1.36 -12.89
C GLY A 172 14.24 -1.13 -13.97
N VAL A 173 14.56 -0.32 -14.98
CA VAL A 173 13.60 0.16 -15.99
C VAL A 173 13.26 -0.92 -17.03
N VAL A 174 14.20 -1.77 -17.43
CA VAL A 174 13.94 -2.81 -18.44
C VAL A 174 12.95 -3.87 -17.92
N PRO A 175 13.12 -4.46 -16.72
CA PRO A 175 12.12 -5.37 -16.15
C PRO A 175 10.76 -4.72 -15.91
N LEU A 176 10.72 -3.42 -15.58
CA LEU A 176 9.47 -2.68 -15.43
C LEU A 176 8.65 -2.69 -16.71
N PHE A 177 9.24 -2.27 -17.83
CA PHE A 177 8.52 -2.25 -19.12
C PHE A 177 8.20 -3.67 -19.63
N THR A 178 9.08 -4.64 -19.38
CA THR A 178 8.78 -6.06 -19.66
C THR A 178 7.52 -6.53 -18.91
N ALA A 179 7.40 -6.15 -17.64
CA ALA A 179 6.25 -6.52 -16.81
C ALA A 179 4.98 -5.75 -17.21
N LEU A 180 5.08 -4.48 -17.61
CA LEU A 180 3.95 -3.70 -18.13
C LEU A 180 3.38 -4.34 -19.41
N ASN A 181 4.23 -4.71 -20.36
CA ASN A 181 3.79 -5.41 -21.59
C ASN A 181 3.13 -6.75 -21.27
N LYS A 182 3.67 -7.47 -20.27
CA LYS A 182 3.08 -8.74 -19.80
C LYS A 182 1.68 -8.52 -19.22
N ILE A 183 1.47 -7.48 -18.42
CA ILE A 183 0.15 -7.13 -17.87
C ILE A 183 -0.81 -6.73 -18.98
N GLU A 184 -0.40 -5.88 -19.91
CA GLU A 184 -1.22 -5.48 -21.06
C GLU A 184 -1.69 -6.69 -21.87
N LYS A 185 -0.77 -7.62 -22.17
CA LYS A 185 -1.08 -8.88 -22.83
C LYS A 185 -2.07 -9.73 -22.02
N LEU A 186 -1.89 -9.85 -20.70
CA LEU A 186 -2.81 -10.60 -19.84
C LEU A 186 -4.22 -9.99 -19.82
N ILE A 187 -4.34 -8.66 -19.76
CA ILE A 187 -5.64 -7.97 -19.82
C ILE A 187 -6.33 -8.28 -21.15
N ALA A 188 -5.61 -8.18 -22.27
CA ALA A 188 -6.14 -8.48 -23.59
C ALA A 188 -6.56 -9.96 -23.75
N GLU A 189 -5.71 -10.91 -23.31
CA GLU A 189 -5.97 -12.35 -23.39
C GLU A 189 -7.17 -12.78 -22.52
N ASN A 190 -7.38 -12.12 -21.38
CA ASN A 190 -8.53 -12.38 -20.51
C ASN A 190 -9.80 -11.60 -20.92
N GLY A 191 -9.74 -10.79 -21.99
CA GLY A 191 -10.88 -10.06 -22.54
C GLY A 191 -11.25 -8.76 -21.83
N GLY A 192 -10.42 -8.28 -20.89
CA GLY A 192 -10.60 -7.03 -20.16
C GLY A 192 -11.96 -6.85 -19.45
N PRO A 193 -12.17 -5.72 -18.74
CA PRO A 193 -11.24 -4.59 -18.57
C PRO A 193 -10.23 -4.78 -17.42
N TYR A 194 -10.36 -5.84 -16.62
CA TYR A 194 -9.46 -6.14 -15.50
C TYR A 194 -8.38 -7.16 -15.90
N VAL A 195 -7.34 -7.29 -15.09
CA VAL A 195 -6.18 -8.18 -15.34
C VAL A 195 -6.62 -9.62 -15.61
N LEU A 196 -7.64 -10.10 -14.89
CA LEU A 196 -8.19 -11.46 -15.04
C LEU A 196 -9.58 -11.49 -15.68
N GLY A 197 -9.92 -10.48 -16.49
CA GLY A 197 -11.13 -10.43 -17.31
C GLY A 197 -12.18 -9.47 -16.76
N LYS A 198 -13.39 -9.96 -16.50
CA LYS A 198 -14.55 -9.12 -16.16
C LYS A 198 -14.70 -8.76 -14.67
N HIS A 199 -13.94 -9.39 -13.80
CA HIS A 199 -14.04 -9.22 -12.35
C HIS A 199 -12.85 -8.42 -11.82
N LEU A 200 -13.14 -7.38 -11.03
CA LEU A 200 -12.14 -6.65 -10.27
C LEU A 200 -11.54 -7.58 -9.22
N THR A 201 -10.21 -7.58 -9.11
CA THR A 201 -9.46 -8.33 -8.11
C THR A 201 -8.45 -7.43 -7.41
N GLU A 202 -7.78 -7.94 -6.39
CA GLU A 202 -6.69 -7.20 -5.74
C GLU A 202 -5.51 -6.87 -6.67
N LEU A 203 -5.33 -7.61 -7.78
CA LEU A 203 -4.30 -7.30 -8.77
C LEU A 203 -4.54 -5.92 -9.39
N ASP A 204 -5.80 -5.63 -9.69
CA ASP A 204 -6.21 -4.39 -10.33
C ASP A 204 -6.01 -3.19 -9.39
N LEU A 205 -6.32 -3.37 -8.10
CA LEU A 205 -6.09 -2.34 -7.08
C LEU A 205 -4.60 -2.05 -6.88
N ARG A 206 -3.77 -3.10 -6.81
CA ARG A 206 -2.31 -2.98 -6.71
C ARG A 206 -1.73 -2.32 -7.95
N LEU A 207 -2.19 -2.71 -9.13
CA LEU A 207 -1.74 -2.14 -10.40
C LEU A 207 -2.13 -0.66 -10.51
N TYR A 208 -3.41 -0.35 -10.26
CA TYR A 208 -3.97 1.00 -10.36
C TYR A 208 -3.17 2.01 -9.54
N ALA A 209 -2.78 1.66 -8.32
CA ALA A 209 -2.00 2.53 -7.45
C ALA A 209 -0.69 3.02 -8.09
N THR A 210 -0.06 2.21 -8.95
CA THR A 210 1.14 2.60 -9.71
C THR A 210 0.77 3.27 -11.03
N ILE A 211 -0.16 2.71 -11.81
CA ILE A 211 -0.47 3.21 -13.15
C ILE A 211 -1.04 4.63 -13.11
N ILE A 212 -1.91 4.96 -12.14
CA ILE A 212 -2.49 6.32 -12.03
C ILE A 212 -1.44 7.42 -11.80
N ARG A 213 -0.25 7.06 -11.31
CA ARG A 213 0.87 7.97 -11.06
C ARG A 213 1.92 7.95 -12.18
N PHE A 214 1.79 7.03 -13.14
CA PHE A 214 2.84 6.71 -14.09
C PHE A 214 3.23 7.91 -14.95
N ASP A 215 2.28 8.47 -15.68
CA ASP A 215 2.56 9.62 -16.56
C ASP A 215 2.79 10.90 -15.77
N THR A 216 2.03 11.11 -14.68
CA THR A 216 2.10 12.33 -13.88
C THR A 216 3.38 12.49 -13.08
N VAL A 217 4.03 11.37 -12.72
CA VAL A 217 5.21 11.36 -11.85
C VAL A 217 6.31 10.50 -12.43
N TYR A 218 6.07 9.21 -12.65
CA TYR A 218 7.16 8.26 -12.87
C TYR A 218 7.89 8.46 -14.21
N VAL A 219 7.17 8.80 -15.30
CA VAL A 219 7.78 9.05 -16.62
C VAL A 219 8.86 10.12 -16.54
N GLN A 220 8.57 11.27 -15.92
CA GLN A 220 9.53 12.38 -15.82
C GLN A 220 10.44 12.26 -14.60
N HIS A 221 9.87 12.07 -13.41
CA HIS A 221 10.60 12.12 -12.15
C HIS A 221 11.53 10.92 -11.98
N PHE A 222 11.04 9.72 -12.32
CA PHE A 222 11.79 8.47 -12.23
C PHE A 222 12.40 8.02 -13.56
N LYS A 223 12.23 8.82 -14.62
CA LYS A 223 12.76 8.55 -15.97
C LYS A 223 12.22 7.24 -16.55
N THR A 224 11.04 6.78 -16.16
CA THR A 224 10.45 5.55 -16.73
C THR A 224 9.80 5.86 -18.08
N ASN A 225 10.62 6.17 -19.09
CA ASN A 225 10.18 6.79 -20.35
C ASN A 225 10.54 5.99 -21.62
N LEU A 226 10.58 4.65 -21.54
CA LEU A 226 10.76 3.79 -22.72
C LEU A 226 9.52 3.76 -23.63
N GLY A 227 8.36 4.13 -23.09
CA GLY A 227 7.08 4.38 -23.76
C GLY A 227 6.13 5.07 -22.79
N THR A 228 5.20 5.88 -23.27
CA THR A 228 4.16 6.56 -22.47
C THR A 228 2.89 5.69 -22.42
N GLY A 229 2.08 5.80 -21.37
CA GLY A 229 0.85 5.01 -21.23
C GLY A 229 -0.15 5.21 -22.39
N ASP A 230 -0.08 6.36 -23.07
CA ASP A 230 -0.95 6.72 -24.19
C ASP A 230 -0.50 6.13 -25.55
N ASP A 231 0.79 5.83 -25.73
CA ASP A 231 1.35 5.36 -27.02
C ASP A 231 1.48 3.82 -27.11
N GLY A 232 1.02 3.10 -26.08
CA GLY A 232 1.19 1.66 -25.91
C GLY A 232 2.59 1.32 -25.38
N PHE A 233 2.67 0.42 -24.41
CA PHE A 233 3.95 0.02 -23.85
C PHE A 233 4.71 -0.82 -24.88
N GLN A 234 5.65 -0.21 -25.61
CA GLN A 234 6.58 -0.94 -26.47
C GLN A 234 7.94 -1.02 -25.78
N ALA A 235 8.26 -2.21 -25.30
CA ALA A 235 9.64 -2.61 -25.07
C ALA A 235 10.04 -3.46 -26.27
N TYR A 236 11.14 -3.08 -26.92
CA TYR A 236 11.77 -3.81 -28.03
C TYR A 236 12.03 -5.28 -27.70
#